data_AF-A0A7W0T4S6-F1
#
_entry.id   AF-A0A7W0T4S6-F1
#
_cell.length_a   1.000
_cell.length_b   1.000
_cell.length_c   1.000
_cell.angle_alpha   90.00
_cell.angle_beta   90.00
_cell.angle_gamma   90.00
#
_symmetry.space_group_name_H-M   'P 1'
#
loop_
_entity.id
_entity.type
_entity.pdbx_description
1 polymer ?
#
loop_
_entity_poly.entity_id
_entity_poly.type
_entity_poly.pdbx_seq_one_letter_code
_entity_poly.pdbx_strand_id
1 'polypeptide(L)'
;MTTASASQNTKLSSHTVWLFALGSTVAGIGASYAAAGFGQKAAAAVYFAAVAIGGFGSTYLTRARVRGAVVAFLSVAVVAAVVYFMLVDQMFRTATTAMTDVASGGAAHQQGVEAGATFGKMFGIIVAAVVFLETIIAGIGGAIAGSKVREKGGITALGAMGRAAS
;
A
#
# COMPACT_ATOMS: atom_id res chain seq x y z
N MET A 1 5.95 37.30 32.24
CA MET A 1 6.35 35.89 32.49
C MET A 1 5.13 35.01 32.20
N THR A 2 5.02 34.48 30.99
CA THR A 2 4.03 33.45 30.57
C THR A 2 4.31 33.04 29.11
N THR A 3 5.40 32.31 28.88
CA THR A 3 5.69 31.65 27.60
C THR A 3 5.18 30.21 27.68
N ALA A 4 3.90 29.99 27.38
CA ALA A 4 3.34 28.65 27.27
C ALA A 4 2.18 28.62 26.27
N SER A 5 2.47 28.57 24.97
CA SER A 5 1.46 28.17 23.97
C SER A 5 2.00 27.71 22.60
N ALA A 6 3.31 27.70 22.34
CA ALA A 6 3.82 27.48 20.98
C ALA A 6 3.98 26.00 20.54
N SER A 7 3.92 24.99 21.44
CA SER A 7 4.31 23.61 21.07
C SER A 7 3.17 22.64 20.74
N GLN A 8 1.90 23.04 20.88
CA GLN A 8 0.75 22.14 20.62
C GLN A 8 0.16 22.27 19.20
N ASN A 9 0.63 23.25 18.41
CA ASN A 9 0.03 23.60 17.13
C ASN A 9 0.77 23.05 15.89
N THR A 10 1.82 22.24 16.07
CA THR A 10 2.71 21.82 14.96
C THR A 10 2.24 20.56 14.23
N LYS A 11 1.17 19.89 14.68
CA LYS A 11 0.69 18.64 14.06
C LYS A 11 -0.33 18.90 12.96
N LEU A 12 -0.16 18.16 11.86
CA LEU A 12 -1.02 18.21 10.68
C LEU A 12 -2.47 17.83 11.05
N SER A 13 -3.41 18.32 10.23
CA SER A 13 -4.83 18.01 10.37
C SER A 13 -5.08 16.50 10.35
N SER A 14 -6.10 16.05 11.06
CA SER A 14 -6.50 14.63 11.05
C SER A 14 -6.94 14.17 9.65
N HIS A 15 -7.35 15.07 8.77
CA HIS A 15 -7.72 14.73 7.39
C HIS A 15 -6.51 14.44 6.50
N THR A 16 -5.31 14.90 6.86
CA THR A 16 -4.08 14.67 6.10
C THR A 16 -3.66 13.20 6.09
N VAL A 17 -4.21 12.37 6.99
CA VAL A 17 -4.02 10.90 6.97
C VAL A 17 -4.34 10.28 5.62
N TRP A 18 -5.34 10.78 4.91
CA TRP A 18 -5.69 10.31 3.57
C TRP A 18 -4.56 10.55 2.56
N LEU A 19 -3.85 11.67 2.68
CA LEU A 19 -2.70 11.97 1.84
C LEU A 19 -1.54 11.02 2.14
N PHE A 20 -1.35 10.64 3.41
CA PHE A 20 -0.35 9.63 3.76
C PHE A 20 -0.72 8.25 3.21
N ALA A 21 -1.99 7.83 3.34
CA ALA A 21 -2.45 6.54 2.86
C ALA A 21 -2.38 6.44 1.32
N LEU A 22 -2.90 7.45 0.61
CA LEU A 22 -2.84 7.51 -0.85
C LEU A 22 -1.40 7.68 -1.34
N GLY A 23 -0.67 8.64 -0.76
CA GLY A 23 0.70 8.97 -1.15
C GLY A 23 1.64 7.79 -0.96
N SER A 24 1.56 7.06 0.15
CA SER A 24 2.41 5.89 0.38
C SER A 24 2.03 4.70 -0.49
N THR A 25 0.76 4.53 -0.81
CA THR A 25 0.30 3.46 -1.71
C THR A 25 0.79 3.73 -3.13
N VAL A 26 0.61 4.95 -3.64
CA VAL A 26 1.08 5.34 -4.98
C VAL A 26 2.61 5.30 -5.06
N ALA A 27 3.31 5.85 -4.05
CA ALA A 27 4.77 5.79 -3.98
C ALA A 27 5.27 4.35 -3.86
N GLY A 28 4.57 3.51 -3.09
CA GLY A 28 4.84 2.08 -2.98
C GLY A 28 4.74 1.38 -4.33
N ILE A 29 3.65 1.60 -5.07
CA ILE A 29 3.47 1.05 -6.42
C ILE A 29 4.63 1.47 -7.32
N GLY A 30 4.94 2.77 -7.39
CA GLY A 30 6.04 3.29 -8.22
C GLY A 30 7.40 2.72 -7.83
N ALA A 31 7.69 2.64 -6.53
CA ALA A 31 8.95 2.11 -6.02
C ALA A 31 9.08 0.59 -6.27
N SER A 32 7.98 -0.16 -6.20
CA SER A 32 7.96 -1.59 -6.52
C SER A 32 8.25 -1.86 -7.99
N TYR A 33 7.81 -0.99 -8.91
CA TYR A 33 8.19 -1.11 -10.32
C TYR A 33 9.69 -0.86 -10.54
N ALA A 34 10.27 0.12 -9.85
CA ALA A 34 11.72 0.33 -9.89
C ALA A 34 12.50 -0.87 -9.30
N ALA A 35 11.91 -1.55 -8.32
CA ALA A 35 12.49 -2.74 -7.68
C ALA A 35 12.16 -4.07 -8.39
N ALA A 36 11.37 -4.06 -9.46
CA ALA A 36 10.91 -5.28 -10.13
C ALA A 36 12.07 -6.13 -10.68
N GLY A 37 13.17 -5.50 -11.08
CA GLY A 37 14.39 -6.18 -11.54
C GLY A 37 15.13 -6.98 -10.47
N PHE A 38 14.88 -6.71 -9.18
CA PHE A 38 15.49 -7.43 -8.05
C PHE A 38 14.65 -8.63 -7.56
N GLY A 39 13.57 -8.95 -8.27
CA GLY A 39 12.68 -10.06 -7.98
C GLY A 39 11.46 -9.67 -7.15
N GLN A 40 10.45 -10.54 -7.18
CA GLN A 40 9.12 -10.26 -6.62
C GLN A 40 9.14 -10.00 -5.11
N LYS A 41 10.02 -10.67 -4.36
CA LYS A 41 10.16 -10.47 -2.91
C LYS A 41 10.68 -9.07 -2.57
N ALA A 42 11.63 -8.56 -3.36
CA ALA A 42 12.17 -7.22 -3.16
C ALA A 42 11.12 -6.15 -3.49
N ALA A 43 10.41 -6.31 -4.60
CA ALA A 43 9.32 -5.40 -4.99
C ALA A 43 8.20 -5.35 -3.93
N ALA A 44 7.80 -6.50 -3.38
CA ALA A 44 6.81 -6.58 -2.31
C ALA A 44 7.32 -5.97 -0.99
N ALA A 45 8.58 -6.22 -0.62
CA ALA A 45 9.18 -5.62 0.57
C ALA A 45 9.25 -4.08 0.47
N VAL A 46 9.58 -3.55 -0.71
CA VAL A 46 9.60 -2.11 -0.98
C VAL A 46 8.19 -1.52 -0.89
N TYR A 47 7.19 -2.19 -1.47
CA TYR A 47 5.78 -1.80 -1.33
C TYR A 47 5.39 -1.73 0.14
N PHE A 48 5.61 -2.83 0.86
CA PHE A 48 5.27 -2.97 2.27
C PHE A 48 5.94 -1.89 3.11
N ALA A 49 7.24 -1.65 2.89
CA ALA A 49 7.99 -0.62 3.60
C ALA A 49 7.43 0.79 3.34
N ALA A 50 7.14 1.13 2.08
CA ALA A 50 6.56 2.42 1.72
C ALA A 50 5.21 2.64 2.41
N VAL A 51 4.32 1.63 2.35
CA VAL A 51 3.00 1.69 2.99
C VAL A 51 3.13 1.77 4.51
N ALA A 52 4.04 1.00 5.11
CA ALA A 52 4.30 1.04 6.55
C ALA A 52 4.85 2.39 7.01
N ILE A 53 5.75 3.02 6.24
CA ILE A 53 6.24 4.38 6.49
C ILE A 53 5.10 5.38 6.38
N GLY A 54 4.22 5.24 5.39
CA GLY A 54 3.00 6.04 5.27
C GLY A 54 2.09 5.90 6.49
N GLY A 55 1.87 4.65 6.93
CA GLY A 55 1.11 4.34 8.14
C GLY A 55 1.71 5.02 9.37
N PHE A 56 3.03 4.87 9.56
CA PHE A 56 3.77 5.51 10.63
C PHE A 56 3.65 7.03 10.59
N GLY A 57 3.93 7.66 9.45
CA GLY A 57 3.83 9.10 9.25
C GLY A 57 2.41 9.61 9.52
N SER A 58 1.40 8.85 9.12
CA SER A 58 -0.01 9.24 9.28
C SER A 58 -0.40 9.44 10.75
N THR A 59 0.06 8.62 11.69
CA THR A 59 -0.29 8.77 13.11
C THR A 59 0.75 9.55 13.89
N TYR A 60 2.02 9.51 13.47
CA TYR A 60 3.10 10.25 14.12
C TYR A 60 2.99 11.77 13.86
N LEU A 61 2.77 12.17 12.59
CA LEU A 61 2.78 13.57 12.16
C LEU A 61 1.41 14.26 12.19
N THR A 62 0.32 13.49 12.22
CA THR A 62 -1.04 14.05 12.30
C THR A 62 -1.65 13.92 13.70
N ARG A 63 -2.74 14.65 13.92
CA ARG A 63 -3.60 14.51 15.11
C ARG A 63 -4.51 13.29 15.07
N ALA A 64 -4.48 12.48 14.01
CA ALA A 64 -5.36 11.33 13.92
C ALA A 64 -5.03 10.27 14.97
N ARG A 65 -6.09 9.55 15.37
CA ARG A 65 -5.99 8.31 16.13
C ARG A 65 -5.80 7.15 15.16
N VAL A 66 -5.27 6.03 15.67
CA VAL A 66 -5.07 4.79 14.91
C VAL A 66 -6.34 4.37 14.14
N ARG A 67 -7.53 4.51 14.74
CA ARG A 67 -8.81 4.24 14.07
C ARG A 67 -9.02 5.05 12.78
N GLY A 68 -8.62 6.31 12.76
CA GLY A 68 -8.71 7.17 11.57
C GLY A 68 -7.74 6.72 10.47
N ALA A 69 -6.52 6.31 10.85
CA ALA A 69 -5.57 5.70 9.92
C ALA A 69 -6.08 4.37 9.36
N VAL A 70 -6.65 3.50 10.20
CA VAL A 70 -7.23 2.22 9.77
C VAL A 70 -8.30 2.44 8.71
N VAL A 71 -9.23 3.37 8.91
CA VAL A 71 -10.29 3.65 7.92
C VAL A 71 -9.72 4.14 6.60
N ALA A 72 -8.73 5.04 6.64
CA ALA A 72 -8.09 5.54 5.43
C ALA A 72 -7.34 4.43 4.67
N PHE A 73 -6.52 3.63 5.36
CA PHE A 73 -5.78 2.53 4.74
C PHE A 73 -6.69 1.40 4.27
N LEU A 74 -7.79 1.10 4.96
CA LEU A 74 -8.80 0.15 4.48
C LEU A 74 -9.41 0.64 3.16
N SER A 75 -9.81 1.90 3.10
CA SER A 75 -10.44 2.46 1.91
C SER A 75 -9.48 2.48 0.72
N VAL A 76 -8.23 2.89 0.95
CA VAL A 76 -7.19 2.87 -0.09
C VAL A 76 -6.84 1.43 -0.50
N ALA A 77 -6.80 0.48 0.44
CA ALA A 77 -6.57 -0.92 0.14
C ALA A 77 -7.69 -1.52 -0.75
N VAL A 78 -8.96 -1.18 -0.50
CA VAL A 78 -10.07 -1.61 -1.37
C VAL A 78 -9.88 -1.05 -2.77
N VAL A 79 -9.59 0.25 -2.90
CA VAL A 79 -9.36 0.89 -4.21
C VAL A 79 -8.18 0.24 -4.94
N ALA A 80 -7.06 0.05 -4.26
CA ALA A 80 -5.88 -0.61 -4.81
C ALA A 80 -6.21 -2.05 -5.26
N ALA A 81 -6.92 -2.83 -4.44
CA ALA A 81 -7.33 -4.18 -4.78
C ALA A 81 -8.20 -4.24 -6.04
N VAL A 82 -9.18 -3.33 -6.17
CA VAL A 82 -10.02 -3.23 -7.37
C VAL A 82 -9.20 -2.87 -8.60
N VAL A 83 -8.28 -1.90 -8.48
CA VAL A 83 -7.41 -1.50 -9.59
C VAL A 83 -6.51 -2.66 -10.04
N TYR A 84 -5.88 -3.37 -9.10
CA TYR A 84 -5.04 -4.53 -9.40
C TYR A 84 -5.85 -5.70 -9.97
N PHE A 85 -7.07 -5.94 -9.48
CA PHE A 85 -7.99 -6.92 -10.06
C PHE A 85 -8.25 -6.61 -11.53
N MET A 86 -8.64 -5.36 -11.85
CA MET A 86 -8.95 -4.95 -13.21
C MET A 86 -7.72 -5.04 -14.12
N LEU A 87 -6.55 -4.65 -13.62
CA LEU A 87 -5.30 -4.71 -14.37
C LEU A 87 -4.93 -6.15 -14.72
N VAL A 88 -5.00 -7.07 -13.75
CA VAL A 88 -4.68 -8.48 -13.97
C VAL A 88 -5.73 -9.15 -14.87
N ASP A 89 -7.02 -8.88 -14.67
CA ASP A 89 -8.08 -9.41 -15.52
C ASP A 89 -7.87 -8.98 -16.98
N GLN A 90 -7.63 -7.69 -17.23
CA GLN A 90 -7.36 -7.19 -18.58
C GLN A 90 -6.07 -7.74 -19.17
N MET A 91 -5.01 -7.88 -18.38
CA MET A 91 -3.73 -8.41 -18.84
C MET A 91 -3.87 -9.86 -19.32
N PHE A 92 -4.52 -10.72 -18.55
CA PHE A 92 -4.74 -12.11 -18.94
C PHE A 92 -5.68 -12.24 -20.13
N ARG A 93 -6.78 -11.49 -20.17
CA ARG A 93 -7.66 -11.46 -21.35
C ARG A 93 -6.90 -11.11 -22.62
N THR A 94 -6.11 -10.05 -22.56
CA THR A 94 -5.34 -9.57 -23.73
C THR A 94 -4.26 -10.57 -24.12
N ALA A 95 -3.49 -11.06 -23.16
CA ALA A 95 -2.39 -11.99 -23.40
C ALA A 95 -2.88 -13.34 -23.95
N THR A 96 -3.91 -13.92 -23.33
CA THR A 96 -4.47 -15.20 -23.77
C THR A 96 -5.12 -15.07 -25.14
N THR A 97 -5.91 -14.02 -25.38
CA THR A 97 -6.53 -13.79 -26.69
C THR A 97 -5.47 -13.64 -27.79
N ALA A 98 -4.46 -12.79 -27.57
CA ALA A 98 -3.39 -12.58 -28.53
C ALA A 98 -2.60 -13.87 -28.82
N MET A 99 -2.29 -14.65 -27.79
CA MET A 99 -1.56 -15.92 -27.95
C MET A 99 -2.39 -16.95 -28.71
N THR A 100 -3.68 -17.06 -28.40
CA THR A 100 -4.60 -17.97 -29.08
C THR A 100 -4.82 -17.56 -30.54
N ASP A 101 -4.92 -16.27 -30.84
CA ASP A 101 -5.05 -15.77 -32.21
C ASP A 101 -3.81 -16.08 -33.04
N VAL A 102 -2.62 -15.87 -32.48
CA VAL A 102 -1.35 -16.21 -33.15
C VAL A 102 -1.24 -17.72 -33.39
N ALA A 103 -1.61 -18.55 -32.42
CA ALA A 103 -1.51 -20.00 -32.55
C ALA A 103 -2.55 -20.60 -33.51
N SER A 104 -3.73 -20.00 -33.62
CA SER A 104 -4.86 -20.54 -34.40
C SER A 104 -5.12 -19.80 -35.72
N GLY A 105 -4.37 -18.74 -36.02
CA GLY A 105 -4.68 -17.84 -37.14
C GLY A 105 -6.03 -17.11 -36.97
N GLY A 106 -6.46 -16.89 -35.72
CA GLY A 106 -7.74 -16.24 -35.37
C GLY A 106 -8.96 -17.17 -35.33
N ALA A 107 -8.83 -18.46 -35.68
CA ALA A 107 -9.96 -19.40 -35.67
C ALA A 107 -10.51 -19.68 -34.26
N ALA A 108 -9.69 -19.56 -33.21
CA ALA A 108 -10.06 -19.82 -31.82
C ALA A 108 -10.20 -18.53 -30.97
N HIS A 109 -10.38 -17.36 -31.60
CA HIS A 109 -10.43 -16.07 -30.91
C HIS A 109 -11.38 -16.05 -29.71
N GLN A 110 -12.63 -16.49 -29.92
CA GLN A 110 -13.66 -16.51 -28.85
C GLN A 110 -13.26 -17.41 -27.68
N GLN A 111 -12.63 -18.56 -27.95
CA GLN A 111 -12.12 -19.46 -26.92
C GLN A 111 -10.97 -18.80 -26.13
N GLY A 112 -10.10 -18.04 -26.80
CA GLY A 112 -9.05 -17.25 -26.18
C GLY A 112 -9.59 -16.15 -25.26
N VAL A 113 -10.65 -15.45 -25.67
CA VAL A 113 -11.33 -14.42 -24.86
C VAL A 113 -11.96 -15.03 -23.60
N GLU A 114 -12.67 -16.15 -23.73
CA GLU A 114 -13.32 -16.84 -22.61
C GLU A 114 -12.30 -17.42 -21.61
N ALA A 115 -11.26 -18.08 -22.12
CA ALA A 115 -10.18 -18.61 -21.31
C ALA A 115 -9.43 -17.48 -20.59
N GLY A 116 -9.07 -16.42 -21.32
CA GLY A 116 -8.40 -15.24 -20.79
C GLY A 116 -9.23 -14.53 -19.71
N ALA A 117 -10.54 -14.44 -19.88
CA ALA A 117 -11.45 -13.89 -18.87
C ALA A 117 -11.54 -14.77 -17.60
N THR A 118 -11.47 -16.09 -17.77
CA THR A 118 -11.53 -17.03 -16.64
C THR A 118 -10.24 -16.97 -15.82
N PHE A 119 -9.08 -17.07 -16.48
CA PHE A 119 -7.78 -16.93 -15.82
C PHE A 119 -7.60 -15.53 -15.24
N GLY A 120 -7.98 -14.49 -15.98
CA GLY A 120 -7.88 -13.10 -15.54
C GLY A 120 -8.64 -12.82 -14.26
N LYS A 121 -9.91 -13.27 -14.16
CA LYS A 121 -10.68 -13.14 -12.92
C LYS A 121 -10.05 -13.90 -11.76
N MET A 122 -9.62 -15.15 -11.97
CA MET A 122 -9.06 -15.98 -10.91
C MET A 122 -7.76 -15.40 -10.36
N PHE A 123 -6.80 -15.09 -11.23
CA PHE A 123 -5.53 -14.47 -10.83
C PHE A 123 -5.74 -13.05 -10.31
N GLY A 124 -6.67 -12.31 -10.90
CA GLY A 124 -7.03 -10.97 -10.44
C GLY A 124 -7.54 -10.98 -9.01
N ILE A 125 -8.41 -11.92 -8.63
CA ILE A 125 -8.90 -12.05 -7.25
C ILE A 125 -7.75 -12.32 -6.28
N ILE A 126 -6.85 -13.24 -6.64
CA ILE A 126 -5.70 -13.60 -5.79
C ILE A 126 -4.78 -12.38 -5.60
N VAL A 127 -4.40 -11.70 -6.68
CA VAL A 127 -3.52 -10.52 -6.61
C VAL A 127 -4.20 -9.40 -5.83
N ALA A 128 -5.49 -9.15 -6.07
CA ALA A 128 -6.25 -8.16 -5.32
C ALA A 128 -6.30 -8.46 -3.82
N ALA A 129 -6.51 -9.73 -3.44
CA ALA A 129 -6.51 -10.16 -2.05
C ALA A 129 -5.14 -9.97 -1.39
N VAL A 130 -4.05 -10.30 -2.08
CA VAL A 130 -2.68 -10.11 -1.58
C VAL A 130 -2.38 -8.63 -1.38
N VAL A 131 -2.62 -7.79 -2.39
CA VAL A 131 -2.39 -6.34 -2.30
C VAL A 131 -3.23 -5.72 -1.18
N PHE A 132 -4.50 -6.12 -1.05
CA PHE A 132 -5.37 -5.68 0.03
C PHE A 132 -4.77 -6.00 1.41
N LEU A 133 -4.39 -7.26 1.63
CA LEU A 133 -3.83 -7.72 2.90
C LEU A 133 -2.50 -7.05 3.22
N GLU A 134 -1.58 -6.96 2.26
CA GLU A 134 -0.28 -6.31 2.44
C GLU A 134 -0.46 -4.83 2.81
N THR A 135 -1.35 -4.13 2.12
CA THR A 135 -1.61 -2.70 2.36
C THR A 135 -2.17 -2.47 3.76
N ILE A 136 -3.07 -3.33 4.22
CA ILE A 136 -3.67 -3.24 5.54
C ILE A 136 -2.66 -3.57 6.63
N ILE A 137 -1.94 -4.68 6.51
CA ILE A 137 -0.98 -5.12 7.52
C ILE A 137 0.14 -4.09 7.67
N ALA A 138 0.71 -3.62 6.55
CA ALA A 138 1.73 -2.59 6.54
C ALA A 138 1.20 -1.26 7.10
N GLY A 139 0.07 -0.79 6.58
CA GLY A 139 -0.51 0.51 6.95
C GLY A 139 -0.92 0.58 8.43
N ILE A 140 -1.60 -0.46 8.93
CA ILE A 140 -1.99 -0.56 10.34
C ILE A 140 -0.77 -0.78 11.23
N GLY A 141 0.16 -1.66 10.85
CA GLY A 141 1.40 -1.90 11.60
C GLY A 141 2.21 -0.62 11.77
N GLY A 142 2.40 0.12 10.68
CA GLY A 142 3.01 1.45 10.68
C GLY A 142 2.26 2.44 11.56
N ALA A 143 0.93 2.53 11.41
CA ALA A 143 0.10 3.45 12.19
C ALA A 143 0.16 3.19 13.70
N ILE A 144 0.18 1.92 14.12
CA ILE A 144 0.34 1.55 15.53
C ILE A 144 1.73 1.95 16.02
N ALA A 145 2.78 1.64 15.27
CA ALA A 145 4.15 2.02 15.62
C ALA A 145 4.29 3.55 15.75
N GLY A 146 3.72 4.32 14.82
CA GLY A 146 3.71 5.78 14.86
C GLY A 146 3.00 6.35 16.08
N SER A 147 1.86 5.77 16.48
CA SER A 147 1.15 6.19 17.69
C SER A 147 1.96 5.90 18.95
N LYS A 148 2.54 4.71 19.06
CA LYS A 148 3.36 4.33 20.23
C LYS A 148 4.61 5.20 20.35
N VAL A 149 5.31 5.48 19.26
CA VAL A 149 6.49 6.36 19.26
C VAL A 149 6.09 7.77 19.67
N ARG A 150 4.95 8.27 19.18
CA ARG A 150 4.40 9.57 19.57
C ARG A 150 4.07 9.67 21.05
N GLU A 151 3.52 8.61 21.64
CA GLU A 151 3.18 8.52 23.06
C GLU A 151 4.41 8.43 23.96
N LYS A 152 5.48 7.76 23.50
CA LYS A 152 6.75 7.58 24.24
C LYS A 152 7.73 8.76 24.15
N GLY A 153 7.29 9.94 23.72
CA GLY A 153 8.15 11.14 23.62
C GLY A 153 8.88 11.32 22.29
N GLY A 154 8.48 10.59 21.25
CA GLY A 154 8.96 10.80 19.88
C GLY A 154 10.21 10.01 19.49
N ILE A 155 10.67 10.22 18.25
CA ILE A 155 11.79 9.46 17.66
C ILE A 155 13.10 9.71 18.43
N THR A 156 13.25 10.86 19.08
CA THR A 156 14.40 11.22 19.92
C THR A 156 14.55 10.30 21.12
N ALA A 157 13.43 9.93 21.78
CA ALA A 157 13.43 8.97 22.88
C ALA A 157 13.76 7.55 22.40
N LEU A 158 13.28 7.17 21.20
CA LEU A 158 13.59 5.89 20.58
C LEU A 158 15.08 5.78 20.21
N GLY A 159 15.68 6.85 19.68
CA GLY A 159 17.10 6.91 19.33
C GLY A 159 18.02 6.99 20.55
N ALA A 160 17.53 7.46 21.70
CA ALA A 160 18.25 7.39 22.98
C ALA A 160 18.21 5.97 23.56
N MET A 161 17.05 5.30 23.50
CA MET A 161 16.92 3.89 23.90
C MET A 161 17.74 2.94 23.01
N GLY A 162 17.74 3.16 21.69
CA GLY A 162 18.52 2.34 20.76
C GLY A 162 20.03 2.45 20.99
N ARG A 163 20.51 3.65 21.34
CA ARG A 163 21.92 3.87 21.73
C ARG A 163 22.27 3.37 23.13
N ALA A 164 21.29 3.23 24.02
CA ALA A 164 21.48 2.66 25.35
C ALA A 164 21.41 1.12 25.37
N ALA A 165 20.91 0.50 24.30
CA ALA A 165 20.81 -0.95 24.13
C ALA A 165 21.94 -1.56 23.26
N SER A 166 22.79 -0.71 22.67
CA SER A 166 24.01 -1.05 21.92
C SER A 166 25.24 -0.84 22.79
#